data_AF-A0A965FYQ8-F1
#
_entry.id   AF-A0A965FYQ8-F1
#
_cell.length_a   1.000
_cell.length_b   1.000
_cell.length_c   1.000
_cell.angle_alpha   90.00
_cell.angle_beta   90.00
_cell.angle_gamma   90.00
#
_symmetry.space_group_name_H-M   'P 1'
#
loop_
_entity.id
_entity.type
_entity.pdbx_description
1 polymer ?
#
loop_
_entity_poly.entity_id
_entity_poly.type
_entity_poly.pdbx_seq_one_letter_code
_entity_poly.pdbx_strand_id
1 'polypeptide(L)'
;MGRGDAFKYAVSVSSPEFGLSQLREKTKPNRDRSQDQKFVCGDMNTTIIKTNMLSGSQATFCGYPNRLAVDEDNKHPILDPKEKRNSHSWTYEGDKLTKFMQANAHPLIKKAGNDAKKVGGHGGMDHLMNYRFLDCIRQGITPDMTVYDAASWSCLMDLSDRSVRDGSLPIAYPDFTRGGWKDLKTLPLIS
;
A
#
# COMPACT_ATOMS: atom_id res chain seq x y z
N MET A 1 0.33 -4.01 9.89
CA MET A 1 1.81 -4.05 10.10
C MET A 1 2.18 -3.15 11.27
N GLY A 2 3.09 -3.58 12.14
CA GLY A 2 3.50 -2.86 13.36
C GLY A 2 2.56 -3.01 14.57
N ARG A 3 1.45 -3.75 14.43
CA ARG A 3 0.40 -3.95 15.45
C ARG A 3 -0.10 -5.40 15.37
N GLY A 4 0.58 -6.35 16.00
CA GLY A 4 0.30 -7.79 15.92
C GLY A 4 0.93 -8.55 14.73
N ASP A 5 1.46 -7.85 13.73
CA ASP A 5 2.27 -8.41 12.64
C ASP A 5 3.46 -7.47 12.35
N ALA A 6 4.58 -8.00 11.88
CA ALA A 6 5.78 -7.22 11.54
C ALA A 6 6.45 -7.74 10.27
N PHE A 7 7.15 -6.84 9.57
CA PHE A 7 7.96 -7.21 8.42
C PHE A 7 9.15 -8.07 8.87
N LYS A 8 9.48 -9.09 8.08
CA LYS A 8 10.58 -10.02 8.34
C LYS A 8 11.77 -9.75 7.44
N TYR A 9 11.56 -9.83 6.14
CA TYR A 9 12.58 -9.56 5.14
C TYR A 9 11.94 -9.15 3.82
N ALA A 10 12.72 -8.49 2.97
CA ALA A 10 12.35 -8.16 1.61
C ALA A 10 13.31 -8.84 0.63
N VAL A 11 12.80 -9.24 -0.53
CA VAL A 11 13.58 -9.65 -1.70
C VAL A 11 13.17 -8.78 -2.85
N SER A 12 14.12 -8.18 -3.55
CA SER A 12 13.86 -7.32 -4.70
C SER A 12 14.62 -7.79 -5.92
N VAL A 13 13.94 -7.74 -7.06
CA VAL A 13 14.51 -7.98 -8.38
C VAL A 13 14.26 -6.74 -9.23
N SER A 14 15.29 -6.31 -9.97
CA SER A 14 15.22 -5.17 -10.87
C SER A 14 15.28 -5.64 -12.32
N SER A 15 14.51 -5.00 -13.20
CA SER A 15 14.73 -5.11 -14.63
C SER A 15 16.03 -4.40 -15.04
N PRO A 16 16.47 -4.52 -16.30
CA PRO A 16 17.39 -3.56 -16.91
C PRO A 16 16.75 -2.18 -17.11
N GLU A 17 17.55 -1.21 -17.52
CA GLU A 17 17.28 0.24 -17.66
C GLU A 17 16.88 0.68 -19.10
N PHE A 18 16.33 -0.22 -19.91
CA PHE A 18 16.09 0.02 -21.33
C PHE A 18 15.30 1.31 -21.60
N GLY A 19 14.23 1.54 -20.87
CA GLY A 19 13.38 2.73 -20.95
C GLY A 19 14.12 4.00 -20.55
N LEU A 20 14.88 3.96 -19.45
CA LEU A 20 15.71 5.08 -19.00
C LEU A 20 16.76 5.46 -20.05
N SER A 21 17.44 4.46 -20.64
CA SER A 21 18.44 4.66 -21.70
C SER A 21 17.82 5.23 -22.97
N GLN A 22 16.68 4.69 -23.41
CA GLN A 22 15.94 5.22 -24.56
C GLN A 22 15.47 6.67 -24.32
N LEU A 23 14.98 6.97 -23.12
CA LEU A 23 14.53 8.33 -22.77
C LEU A 23 15.68 9.32 -22.81
N ARG A 24 16.84 8.96 -22.25
CA ARG A 24 18.07 9.76 -22.28
C ARG A 24 18.51 10.07 -23.70
N GLU A 25 18.55 9.07 -24.58
CA GLU A 25 18.96 9.24 -25.98
C GLU A 25 17.99 10.11 -26.77
N LYS A 26 16.68 9.95 -26.51
CA LYS A 26 15.62 10.74 -27.15
C LYS A 26 15.61 12.19 -26.69
N THR A 27 15.71 12.43 -25.38
CA THR A 27 15.50 13.77 -24.80
C THR A 27 16.79 14.57 -24.66
N LYS A 28 17.95 13.90 -24.57
CA LYS A 28 19.27 14.51 -24.31
C LYS A 28 19.16 15.62 -23.24
N PRO A 29 18.68 15.29 -22.04
CA PRO A 29 18.20 16.28 -21.07
C PRO A 29 19.29 17.27 -20.65
N ASN A 30 20.57 16.90 -20.79
CA ASN A 30 21.72 17.78 -20.59
C ASN A 30 22.66 17.84 -21.81
N ARG A 31 22.12 17.71 -23.02
CA ARG A 31 22.87 17.59 -24.28
C ARG A 31 23.93 16.48 -24.16
N ASP A 32 25.20 16.84 -24.33
CA ASP A 32 26.31 15.89 -24.35
C ASP A 32 26.73 15.42 -22.95
N ARG A 33 26.36 16.15 -21.89
CA ARG A 33 26.74 15.81 -20.50
C ARG A 33 26.04 14.56 -19.95
N SER A 34 24.98 14.11 -20.61
CA SER A 34 24.25 12.90 -20.21
C SER A 34 24.59 11.68 -21.08
N GLN A 35 25.43 11.80 -22.11
CA GLN A 35 25.62 10.72 -23.08
C GLN A 35 26.30 9.47 -22.48
N ASP A 36 27.18 9.67 -21.50
CA ASP A 36 27.94 8.62 -20.80
C ASP A 36 27.32 8.23 -19.46
N GLN A 37 26.15 8.78 -19.11
CA GLN A 37 25.46 8.46 -17.86
C GLN A 37 25.07 6.98 -17.83
N LYS A 38 25.59 6.24 -16.84
CA LYS A 38 25.19 4.86 -16.56
C LYS A 38 24.09 4.86 -15.52
N PHE A 39 23.01 4.14 -15.79
CA PHE A 39 21.97 3.91 -14.81
C PHE A 39 22.36 2.71 -13.95
N VAL A 40 22.25 2.87 -12.63
CA VAL A 40 22.47 1.78 -11.66
C VAL A 40 21.15 1.08 -11.33
N CYS A 41 20.02 1.76 -11.54
CA CYS A 41 18.68 1.24 -11.34
C CYS A 41 18.05 0.80 -12.67
N GLY A 42 17.19 -0.23 -12.58
CA GLY A 42 16.35 -0.64 -13.69
C GLY A 42 15.11 0.23 -13.88
N ASP A 43 14.39 -0.02 -14.97
CA ASP A 43 13.11 0.63 -15.26
C ASP A 43 12.00 0.22 -14.28
N MET A 44 12.03 -1.03 -13.82
CA MET A 44 11.04 -1.59 -12.89
C MET A 44 11.72 -2.40 -11.81
N ASN A 45 11.28 -2.20 -10.57
CA ASN A 45 11.70 -2.99 -9.42
C ASN A 45 10.49 -3.70 -8.83
N THR A 46 10.60 -5.01 -8.63
CA THR A 46 9.58 -5.82 -7.95
C THR A 46 10.12 -6.28 -6.62
N THR A 47 9.46 -5.88 -5.53
CA THR A 47 9.83 -6.29 -4.18
C THR A 47 8.75 -7.18 -3.55
N ILE A 48 9.17 -8.35 -3.06
CA ILE A 48 8.34 -9.25 -2.26
C ILE A 48 8.74 -9.07 -0.80
N ILE A 49 7.78 -8.73 0.06
CA ILE A 49 7.98 -8.51 1.49
C ILE A 49 7.32 -9.64 2.27
N LYS A 50 8.09 -10.32 3.11
CA LYS A 50 7.59 -11.33 4.05
C LYS A 50 7.20 -10.67 5.37
N THR A 51 6.06 -11.06 5.93
CA THR A 51 5.61 -10.67 7.28
C THR A 51 5.62 -11.86 8.24
N ASN A 52 5.34 -11.65 9.53
CA ASN A 52 5.25 -12.73 10.52
C ASN A 52 4.02 -13.61 10.29
N MET A 53 2.92 -13.00 9.83
CA MET A 53 1.65 -13.68 9.67
C MET A 53 1.66 -14.63 8.47
N LEU A 54 1.09 -15.83 8.67
CA LEU A 54 0.64 -16.68 7.58
C LEU A 54 -0.79 -16.26 7.25
N SER A 55 -1.02 -15.72 6.06
CA SER A 55 -2.35 -15.25 5.62
C SER A 55 -2.70 -15.86 4.28
N GLY A 56 -3.97 -16.24 4.11
CA GLY A 56 -4.59 -16.66 2.86
C GLY A 56 -5.57 -15.61 2.37
N SER A 57 -5.71 -15.46 1.05
CA SER A 57 -6.60 -14.46 0.45
C SER A 57 -8.05 -14.96 0.45
N GLN A 58 -8.75 -14.92 1.59
CA GLN A 58 -10.20 -15.14 1.62
C GLN A 58 -10.96 -14.19 0.67
N ALA A 59 -10.29 -13.15 0.18
CA ALA A 59 -10.68 -12.35 -0.96
C ALA A 59 -9.44 -11.71 -1.62
N THR A 60 -9.57 -11.31 -2.88
CA THR A 60 -8.57 -10.54 -3.64
C THR A 60 -9.25 -9.33 -4.26
N PHE A 61 -8.70 -8.14 -4.00
CA PHE A 61 -9.11 -6.90 -4.66
C PHE A 61 -8.07 -6.52 -5.72
N CYS A 62 -8.52 -6.19 -6.93
CA CYS A 62 -7.69 -5.71 -8.01
C CYS A 62 -8.17 -4.33 -8.45
N GLY A 63 -7.27 -3.35 -8.52
CA GLY A 63 -7.56 -2.01 -9.02
C GLY A 63 -7.40 -1.91 -10.55
N TYR A 64 -7.98 -0.85 -11.14
CA TYR A 64 -7.79 -0.47 -12.56
C TYR A 64 -8.18 -1.54 -13.62
N PRO A 65 -9.47 -1.89 -13.78
CA PRO A 65 -10.63 -1.41 -13.01
C PRO A 65 -10.82 -2.20 -11.70
N ASN A 66 -11.44 -1.53 -10.73
CA ASN A 66 -11.71 -2.08 -9.40
C ASN A 66 -12.62 -3.32 -9.49
N ARG A 67 -12.16 -4.44 -8.94
CA ARG A 67 -12.85 -5.73 -8.90
C ARG A 67 -12.48 -6.47 -7.61
N LEU A 68 -13.43 -7.19 -7.03
CA LEU A 68 -13.25 -7.98 -5.81
C LEU A 68 -13.71 -9.41 -6.05
N ALA A 69 -12.77 -10.36 -5.94
CA ALA A 69 -13.06 -11.79 -5.91
C ALA A 69 -13.09 -12.25 -4.45
N VAL A 70 -14.08 -13.06 -4.08
CA VAL A 70 -14.27 -13.54 -2.72
C VAL A 70 -14.38 -15.07 -2.74
N ASP A 71 -13.70 -15.69 -1.79
CA ASP A 71 -13.71 -17.15 -1.64
C ASP A 71 -15.06 -17.64 -1.11
N GLU A 72 -15.44 -18.86 -1.49
CA GLU A 72 -16.71 -19.48 -1.07
C GLU A 72 -16.79 -19.61 0.45
N ASP A 73 -15.66 -19.96 1.07
CA ASP A 73 -15.53 -20.16 2.51
C ASP A 73 -15.44 -18.85 3.31
N ASN A 74 -15.40 -17.68 2.64
CA ASN A 74 -15.32 -16.39 3.33
C ASN A 74 -16.68 -16.01 3.93
N LYS A 75 -16.76 -16.06 5.26
CA LYS A 75 -17.98 -15.76 6.05
C LYS A 75 -18.00 -14.36 6.65
N HIS A 76 -17.20 -13.42 6.13
CA HIS A 76 -17.11 -12.09 6.71
C HIS A 76 -18.47 -11.35 6.69
N PRO A 77 -18.93 -10.73 7.80
CA PRO A 77 -20.29 -10.18 7.93
C PRO A 77 -20.67 -9.07 6.94
N ILE A 78 -19.70 -8.39 6.35
CA ILE A 78 -19.94 -7.31 5.36
C ILE A 78 -20.34 -7.86 3.98
N LEU A 79 -20.11 -9.15 3.74
CA LEU A 79 -20.41 -9.81 2.48
C LEU A 79 -21.90 -10.11 2.42
N ASP A 80 -22.49 -9.88 1.24
CA ASP A 80 -23.89 -10.24 1.03
C ASP A 80 -24.00 -11.78 0.94
N PRO A 81 -24.78 -12.43 1.85
CA PRO A 81 -24.90 -13.88 1.88
C PRO A 81 -25.52 -14.46 0.60
N LYS A 82 -26.26 -13.67 -0.18
CA LYS A 82 -26.89 -14.10 -1.43
C LYS A 82 -25.90 -14.18 -2.59
N GLU A 83 -24.72 -13.60 -2.42
CA GLU A 83 -23.73 -13.54 -3.49
C GLU A 83 -22.98 -14.87 -3.63
N LYS A 84 -23.04 -15.42 -4.85
CA LYS A 84 -22.27 -16.60 -5.22
C LYS A 84 -20.77 -16.25 -5.26
N ARG A 85 -19.99 -17.03 -4.52
CA ARG A 85 -18.55 -16.86 -4.29
C ARG A 85 -17.86 -18.15 -4.68
N ASN A 86 -16.70 -18.07 -5.34
CA ASN A 86 -16.01 -19.27 -5.83
C ASN A 86 -14.53 -19.05 -6.20
N SER A 87 -13.92 -17.90 -5.90
CA SER A 87 -12.52 -17.57 -6.26
C SER A 87 -12.12 -17.66 -7.76
N HIS A 88 -13.01 -18.12 -8.64
CA HIS A 88 -12.78 -18.30 -10.08
C HIS A 88 -13.40 -17.19 -10.93
N SER A 89 -14.14 -16.27 -10.31
CA SER A 89 -14.74 -15.10 -10.96
C SER A 89 -14.77 -13.88 -10.02
N TRP A 90 -14.88 -12.68 -10.60
CA TRP A 90 -15.08 -11.46 -9.82
C TRP A 90 -16.47 -11.47 -9.17
N THR A 91 -16.52 -11.50 -7.83
CA THR A 91 -17.76 -11.47 -7.06
C THR A 91 -18.42 -10.10 -7.13
N TYR A 92 -17.63 -9.03 -7.04
CA TYR A 92 -18.09 -7.65 -7.17
C TYR A 92 -17.30 -6.91 -8.24
N GLU A 93 -18.00 -6.39 -9.24
CA GLU A 93 -17.47 -5.51 -10.28
C GLU A 93 -18.56 -4.51 -10.75
N GLY A 94 -18.16 -3.44 -11.43
CA GLY A 94 -19.08 -2.41 -11.93
C GLY A 94 -20.02 -1.84 -10.85
N ASP A 95 -21.31 -1.69 -11.19
CA ASP A 95 -22.33 -1.14 -10.29
C ASP A 95 -22.49 -1.94 -8.99
N LYS A 96 -22.28 -3.25 -9.06
CA LYS A 96 -22.35 -4.13 -7.91
C LYS A 96 -21.26 -3.82 -6.90
N LEU A 97 -20.03 -3.61 -7.37
CA LEU A 97 -18.93 -3.15 -6.52
C LEU A 97 -19.18 -1.74 -5.98
N THR A 98 -19.69 -0.83 -6.81
CA THR A 98 -20.02 0.53 -6.37
C THR A 98 -21.01 0.53 -5.20
N LYS A 99 -22.10 -0.24 -5.30
CA LYS A 99 -23.08 -0.39 -4.22
C LYS A 99 -22.47 -1.00 -2.96
N PHE A 100 -21.63 -2.04 -3.13
CA PHE A 100 -20.92 -2.67 -2.03
C PHE A 100 -20.00 -1.68 -1.29
N MET A 101 -19.20 -0.91 -2.03
CA MET A 101 -18.30 0.09 -1.45
C MET A 101 -19.06 1.23 -0.77
N GLN A 102 -20.21 1.65 -1.30
CA GLN A 102 -21.05 2.69 -0.70
C GLN A 102 -21.69 2.22 0.63
N ALA A 103 -22.29 1.02 0.64
CA ALA A 103 -22.89 0.46 1.84
C ALA A 103 -21.85 0.29 2.96
N ASN A 104 -20.65 -0.17 2.59
CA ASN A 104 -19.54 -0.46 3.49
C ASN A 104 -18.53 0.69 3.62
N ALA A 105 -18.88 1.92 3.22
CA ALA A 105 -17.96 3.04 3.29
C ALA A 105 -17.53 3.31 4.74
N HIS A 106 -16.23 3.56 4.94
CA HIS A 106 -15.64 3.85 6.24
C HIS A 106 -16.34 5.06 6.91
N PRO A 107 -16.63 5.04 8.23
CA PRO A 107 -17.33 6.14 8.91
C PRO A 107 -16.68 7.52 8.70
N LEU A 108 -15.35 7.61 8.77
CA LEU A 108 -14.62 8.84 8.42
C LEU A 108 -14.94 9.36 7.00
N ILE A 109 -15.06 8.48 6.01
CA ILE A 109 -15.43 8.85 4.64
C ILE A 109 -16.89 9.32 4.59
N LYS A 110 -17.79 8.69 5.35
CA LYS A 110 -19.19 9.15 5.44
C LYS A 110 -19.29 10.55 6.07
N LYS A 111 -18.48 10.83 7.08
CA LYS A 111 -18.45 12.12 7.79
C LYS A 111 -17.81 13.25 6.99
N ALA A 112 -16.62 13.02 6.43
CA ALA A 112 -15.79 14.07 5.83
C ALA A 112 -15.55 13.90 4.33
N GLY A 113 -16.04 12.83 3.70
CA GLY A 113 -15.75 12.51 2.30
C GLY A 113 -16.34 13.50 1.29
N ASN A 114 -17.47 14.14 1.59
CA ASN A 114 -18.05 15.17 0.72
C ASN A 114 -17.18 16.43 0.70
N ASP A 115 -16.69 16.86 1.86
CA ASP A 115 -15.80 18.01 1.95
C ASP A 115 -14.43 17.69 1.35
N ALA A 116 -13.94 16.47 1.58
CA ALA A 116 -12.73 15.95 0.96
C ALA A 116 -12.78 16.01 -0.58
N LYS A 117 -13.90 15.60 -1.18
CA LYS A 117 -14.10 15.68 -2.63
C LYS A 117 -14.14 17.12 -3.14
N LYS A 118 -14.76 18.04 -2.39
CA LYS A 118 -14.83 19.47 -2.77
C LYS A 118 -13.46 20.14 -2.73
N VAL A 119 -12.67 19.88 -1.68
CA VAL A 119 -11.32 20.44 -1.54
C VAL A 119 -10.36 19.82 -2.55
N GLY A 120 -10.51 18.51 -2.82
CA GLY A 120 -9.68 17.79 -3.79
C GLY A 120 -8.37 17.26 -3.20
N GLY A 121 -7.38 17.03 -4.08
CA GLY A 121 -6.12 16.34 -3.77
C GLY A 121 -6.25 14.82 -3.93
N HIS A 122 -5.73 14.28 -5.03
CA HIS A 122 -5.81 12.85 -5.40
C HIS A 122 -7.20 12.20 -5.15
N GLY A 123 -8.28 12.88 -5.53
CA GLY A 123 -9.66 12.40 -5.33
C GLY A 123 -10.26 12.65 -3.94
N GLY A 124 -9.56 13.42 -3.09
CA GLY A 124 -9.98 13.82 -1.74
C GLY A 124 -9.21 13.12 -0.61
N MET A 125 -8.36 12.15 -0.92
CA MET A 125 -7.61 11.43 0.12
C MET A 125 -6.65 12.35 0.88
N ASP A 126 -6.05 13.33 0.20
CA ASP A 126 -5.10 14.27 0.80
C ASP A 126 -5.79 15.14 1.86
N HIS A 127 -7.03 15.57 1.57
CA HIS A 127 -7.84 16.30 2.54
C HIS A 127 -8.15 15.44 3.76
N LEU A 128 -8.60 14.20 3.57
CA LEU A 128 -8.91 13.29 4.70
C LEU A 128 -7.67 13.02 5.56
N MET A 129 -6.51 12.82 4.94
CA MET A 129 -5.23 12.62 5.63
C MET A 129 -4.89 13.82 6.51
N ASN A 130 -4.90 15.03 5.94
CA ASN A 130 -4.58 16.25 6.67
C ASN A 130 -5.63 16.58 7.75
N TYR A 131 -6.92 16.43 7.43
CA TYR A 131 -8.01 16.57 8.39
C TYR A 131 -7.77 15.68 9.60
N ARG A 132 -7.49 14.40 9.37
CA ARG A 132 -7.35 13.43 10.45
C ARG A 132 -6.08 13.66 11.28
N PHE A 133 -4.98 14.04 10.64
CA PHE A 133 -3.75 14.41 11.34
C PHE A 133 -3.95 15.61 12.28
N LEU A 134 -4.60 16.67 11.80
CA LEU A 134 -4.91 17.86 12.61
C LEU A 134 -5.91 17.54 13.73
N ASP A 135 -6.88 16.66 13.47
CA ASP A 135 -7.85 16.21 14.47
C ASP A 135 -7.15 15.46 15.63
N CYS A 136 -6.19 14.57 15.33
CA CYS A 136 -5.35 13.95 16.35
C CYS A 136 -4.57 14.96 17.20
N ILE A 137 -3.97 15.97 16.56
CA ILE A 137 -3.24 17.04 17.26
C ILE A 137 -4.18 17.83 18.18
N ARG A 138 -5.36 18.23 17.69
CA ARG A 138 -6.34 18.99 18.47
C ARG A 138 -6.85 18.22 19.69
N GLN A 139 -6.99 16.90 19.57
CA GLN A 139 -7.44 16.03 20.65
C GLN A 139 -6.30 15.58 21.59
N GLY A 140 -5.04 15.83 21.23
CA GLY A 140 -3.88 15.36 21.99
C GLY A 140 -3.70 13.83 21.97
N ILE A 141 -4.16 13.17 20.90
CA ILE A 141 -4.04 11.71 20.73
C ILE A 141 -2.95 11.35 19.74
N THR A 142 -2.47 10.10 19.79
CA THR A 142 -1.48 9.59 18.85
C THR A 142 -2.04 9.63 17.41
N PRO A 143 -1.27 10.13 16.43
CA PRO A 143 -1.64 10.04 15.03
C PRO A 143 -1.87 8.59 14.59
N ASP A 144 -2.80 8.39 13.66
CA ASP A 144 -3.18 7.05 13.18
C ASP A 144 -1.98 6.27 12.58
N MET A 145 -1.01 7.00 12.00
CA MET A 145 0.31 6.50 11.59
C MET A 145 1.40 7.05 12.52
N THR A 146 2.16 6.16 13.16
CA THR A 146 3.23 6.51 14.10
C THR A 146 4.58 6.66 13.40
N VAL A 147 5.58 7.18 14.13
CA VAL A 147 6.97 7.24 13.64
C VAL A 147 7.53 5.86 13.29
N TYR A 148 7.10 4.81 13.98
CA TYR A 148 7.54 3.44 13.70
C TYR A 148 6.95 2.90 12.40
N ASP A 149 5.69 3.26 12.11
CA ASP A 149 5.06 2.94 10.83
C ASP A 149 5.80 3.62 9.69
N ALA A 150 6.05 4.94 9.83
CA ALA A 150 6.79 5.72 8.85
C ALA A 150 8.19 5.13 8.62
N ALA A 151 8.97 4.87 9.67
CA ALA A 151 10.31 4.28 9.55
C ALA A 151 10.28 2.89 8.89
N SER A 152 9.31 2.05 9.26
CA SER A 152 9.14 0.72 8.67
C SER A 152 8.75 0.79 7.19
N TRP A 153 7.98 1.78 6.76
CA TRP A 153 7.58 1.88 5.34
C TRP A 153 8.68 2.53 4.52
N SER A 154 9.34 3.56 5.06
CA SER A 154 10.40 4.30 4.37
C SER A 154 11.68 3.50 4.19
N CYS A 155 12.04 2.60 5.13
CA CYS A 155 13.27 1.82 4.99
C CYS A 155 13.24 0.85 3.81
N LEU A 156 12.05 0.52 3.26
CA LEU A 156 11.90 -0.36 2.10
C LEU A 156 12.75 0.11 0.92
N MET A 157 12.93 1.41 0.73
CA MET A 157 13.77 1.97 -0.32
C MET A 157 15.21 1.46 -0.22
N ASP A 158 15.84 1.60 0.94
CA ASP A 158 17.20 1.09 1.22
C ASP A 158 17.26 -0.44 1.14
N LEU A 159 16.28 -1.14 1.73
CA LEU A 159 16.26 -2.60 1.74
C LEU A 159 16.14 -3.18 0.33
N SER A 160 15.36 -2.53 -0.54
CA SER A 160 15.18 -2.95 -1.93
C SER A 160 16.44 -2.74 -2.76
N ASP A 161 17.09 -1.59 -2.62
CA ASP A 161 18.36 -1.29 -3.29
C ASP A 161 19.46 -2.29 -2.87
N ARG A 162 19.60 -2.53 -1.57
CA ARG A 162 20.54 -3.52 -1.03
C ARG A 162 20.25 -4.92 -1.55
N SER A 163 18.98 -5.32 -1.59
CA SER A 163 18.60 -6.63 -2.10
C SER A 163 19.01 -6.79 -3.56
N VAL A 164 18.72 -5.81 -4.43
CA VAL A 164 19.12 -5.84 -5.84
C VAL A 164 20.65 -5.86 -5.98
N ARG A 165 21.35 -4.96 -5.27
CA ARG A 165 22.81 -4.85 -5.32
C ARG A 165 23.51 -6.14 -4.91
N ASP A 166 22.96 -6.84 -3.93
CA ASP A 166 23.53 -8.08 -3.40
C ASP A 166 23.01 -9.32 -4.14
N GLY A 167 22.52 -9.18 -5.38
CA GLY A 167 22.11 -10.30 -6.23
C GLY A 167 20.72 -10.85 -5.89
N SER A 168 19.78 -9.97 -5.53
CA SER A 168 18.42 -10.31 -5.09
C SER A 168 18.38 -11.19 -3.83
N LEU A 169 19.34 -11.00 -2.92
CA LEU A 169 19.35 -11.70 -1.64
C LEU A 169 18.27 -11.14 -0.69
N PRO A 170 17.68 -11.99 0.17
CA PRO A 170 16.77 -11.52 1.22
C PRO A 170 17.47 -10.58 2.21
N ILE A 171 16.91 -9.37 2.40
CA ILE A 171 17.40 -8.40 3.37
C ILE A 171 16.41 -8.31 4.53
N ALA A 172 16.92 -8.51 5.76
CA ALA A 172 16.11 -8.46 6.98
C ALA A 172 15.56 -7.04 7.23
N TYR A 173 14.32 -7.00 7.70
CA TYR A 173 13.67 -5.76 8.11
C TYR A 173 14.12 -5.34 9.51
N PRO A 174 14.51 -4.06 9.73
CA PRO A 174 14.75 -3.56 11.07
C PRO A 174 13.45 -3.53 11.90
N ASP A 175 13.52 -3.99 13.15
CA ASP A 175 12.43 -3.79 14.11
C ASP A 175 12.60 -2.44 14.82
N PHE A 176 12.02 -1.39 14.23
CA PHE A 176 12.04 -0.05 14.79
C PHE A 176 11.30 0.08 16.13
N THR A 177 10.42 -0.88 16.45
CA THR A 177 9.67 -0.91 17.72
C THR A 177 10.40 -1.67 18.83
N ARG A 178 11.51 -2.35 18.51
CA ARG A 178 12.27 -3.21 19.43
C ARG A 178 11.38 -4.24 20.15
N GLY A 179 10.50 -4.89 19.41
CA GLY A 179 9.53 -5.87 19.91
C GLY A 179 8.17 -5.29 20.30
N GLY A 180 8.03 -3.96 20.41
CA GLY A 180 6.79 -3.29 20.82
C GLY A 180 5.60 -3.55 19.89
N TRP A 181 5.85 -3.91 18.62
CA TRP A 181 4.80 -4.26 17.65
C TRP A 181 3.87 -5.39 18.12
N LYS A 182 4.30 -6.22 19.08
CA LYS A 182 3.49 -7.31 19.65
C LYS A 182 2.32 -6.81 20.50
N ASP A 183 2.53 -5.69 21.19
CA ASP A 183 1.60 -5.15 22.20
C ASP A 183 0.89 -3.88 21.73
N LEU A 184 1.31 -3.31 20.59
CA LEU A 184 0.67 -2.13 20.01
C LEU A 184 -0.77 -2.46 19.57
N LYS A 185 -1.72 -1.67 20.09
CA LYS A 185 -3.14 -1.79 19.76
C LYS A 185 -3.37 -1.54 18.27
N THR A 186 -4.24 -2.34 17.67
CA THR A 186 -4.72 -2.13 16.29
C THR A 186 -5.45 -0.80 16.16
N LEU A 187 -5.32 -0.13 15.01
CA LEU A 187 -6.06 1.09 14.73
C LEU A 187 -7.58 0.77 14.68
N PRO A 188 -8.42 1.42 15.50
CA PRO A 188 -9.86 1.20 15.47
C PRO A 188 -10.50 1.86 14.23
N LEU A 189 -11.76 1.54 13.96
CA LEU A 189 -12.56 2.28 12.98
C LEU A 189 -12.77 3.71 13.48
N ILE A 190 -12.23 4.68 12.74
CA ILE A 190 -12.33 6.10 13.08
C ILE A 190 -13.66 6.67 12.58
N SER A 191 -14.38 7.37 13.44
CA SER A 191 -15.67 8.02 13.17
C SER A 191 -15.66 9.52 13.42
#